data_AF-A0A6A6B3P5-F1
#
_entry.id   AF-A0A6A6B3P5-F1
#
_cell.length_a   1.000
_cell.length_b   1.000
_cell.length_c   1.000
_cell.angle_alpha   90.00
_cell.angle_beta   90.00
_cell.angle_gamma   90.00
#
_symmetry.space_group_name_H-M   'P 1'
#
loop_
_entity.id
_entity.type
_entity.pdbx_description
1 polymer ?
#
loop_
_entity_poly.entity_id
_entity_poly.type
_entity_poly.pdbx_seq_one_letter_code
_entity_poly.pdbx_strand_id
1 'polypeptide(L)'
;MAPIPTTTALRRILLSLLLLSTTTTTTTVVTAAAIPNTTTNQTCALARYAPRPRLFVLTDISGEPDDQMSLVRLLTHANELRIEGLAAVTSVWANHSVHEEAIHAVLGGYAEALANLNAHVPAAAAYPPAEELARTVAAGHPVYGLAALEQPLSGAAEKLVRAVDASAEPLWVAAWGGAAVLAEALAWVEGTRGEADVAVFVGRLRVYSISDQDDAGDWIRRRYPGMLFVVSLTAFSNYVEAAWNGISGETFRRFDRGGPDSSLVTNEWLSQHIRIGPLGQHYPDFKFIMEGDTPSFLNLLPNGLSDPSHPEWGGWGGRYELADASGRSAVFADAVDFVVGLNGDEFQSQYATIWRWRRAYQHDFAARMAWGATGDVGAANRHPVAVLNASCGPAALELAYRLGETVTLDASASWDPDGDALAFDWFHYRDVVQRLEGEIEHVSTDVAITKRDERGSVVEVEPKMNLTMHLILAVTDDRDMELTDYRRVILTPVA
;
A
#
# COMPACT_ATOMS: atom_id res chain seq x y z
N MET A 1 -13.26 30.74 60.46
CA MET A 1 -14.26 31.10 61.47
C MET A 1 -15.53 30.34 61.15
N ALA A 2 -15.82 29.27 61.89
CA ALA A 2 -17.13 28.61 61.89
C ALA A 2 -18.07 29.32 62.88
N PRO A 3 -19.38 29.03 62.82
CA PRO A 3 -19.96 28.37 63.99
C PRO A 3 -20.99 27.26 63.67
N ILE A 4 -21.12 26.37 64.65
CA ILE A 4 -22.06 25.23 64.79
C ILE A 4 -23.20 25.66 65.75
N PRO A 5 -24.39 25.03 65.70
CA PRO A 5 -24.92 24.27 66.87
C PRO A 5 -25.59 22.93 66.45
N THR A 6 -25.24 21.75 67.00
CA THR A 6 -25.79 21.02 68.18
C THR A 6 -27.28 20.61 68.04
N THR A 7 -27.78 19.39 68.35
CA THR A 7 -27.48 18.46 69.47
C THR A 7 -28.34 17.15 69.40
N THR A 8 -27.78 16.00 69.85
CA THR A 8 -28.38 14.80 70.55
C THR A 8 -29.48 13.94 69.90
N ALA A 9 -29.64 12.61 70.10
CA ALA A 9 -29.14 11.58 71.03
C ALA A 9 -29.33 10.17 70.36
N LEU A 10 -28.63 9.07 70.69
CA LEU A 10 -28.79 8.25 71.90
C LEU A 10 -27.66 7.20 72.03
N ARG A 11 -27.19 6.99 73.26
CA ARG A 11 -26.22 5.98 73.71
C ARG A 11 -26.81 4.57 73.81
N ARG A 12 -26.02 3.53 73.52
CA ARG A 12 -25.98 2.26 74.29
C ARG A 12 -24.54 1.72 74.41
N ILE A 13 -24.09 1.74 75.66
CA ILE A 13 -23.06 0.97 76.42
C ILE A 13 -23.38 -0.54 76.32
N LEU A 14 -22.51 -1.57 76.44
CA LEU A 14 -21.09 -1.87 76.66
C LEU A 14 -20.95 -3.36 76.28
N LEU A 15 -19.78 -3.86 75.87
CA LEU A 15 -18.96 -4.84 76.59
C LEU A 15 -17.91 -5.46 75.66
N SER A 16 -16.68 -5.37 76.13
CA SER A 16 -15.43 -5.84 75.55
C SER A 16 -15.24 -7.34 75.70
N LEU A 17 -14.74 -8.01 74.66
CA LEU A 17 -13.94 -9.24 74.76
C LEU A 17 -12.73 -9.09 73.84
N LEU A 18 -11.53 -8.99 74.42
CA LEU A 18 -10.26 -9.15 73.71
C LEU A 18 -9.98 -10.65 73.57
N LEU A 19 -9.74 -11.11 72.33
CA LEU A 19 -8.97 -12.32 72.05
C LEU A 19 -8.10 -12.04 70.82
N LEU A 20 -6.79 -11.98 71.05
CA LEU A 20 -5.76 -12.02 70.02
C LEU A 20 -5.77 -13.43 69.39
N SER A 21 -5.96 -13.53 68.08
CA SER A 21 -5.42 -14.64 67.29
C SER A 21 -5.13 -14.17 65.86
N THR A 22 -3.99 -14.61 65.36
CA THR A 22 -3.29 -14.19 64.14
C THR A 22 -4.11 -14.43 62.87
N THR A 23 -4.43 -13.38 62.11
CA THR A 23 -5.00 -13.51 60.76
C THR A 23 -3.88 -13.68 59.74
N THR A 24 -3.77 -14.88 59.19
CA THR A 24 -3.08 -15.15 57.91
C THR A 24 -3.89 -14.46 56.81
N THR A 25 -3.35 -13.40 56.22
CA THR A 25 -3.93 -12.76 55.03
C THR A 25 -3.66 -13.66 53.83
N THR A 26 -4.62 -14.51 53.47
CA THR A 26 -4.65 -15.13 52.14
C THR A 26 -4.97 -14.04 51.12
N THR A 27 -3.96 -13.62 50.37
CA THR A 27 -4.11 -12.77 49.19
C THR A 27 -4.83 -13.58 48.11
N THR A 28 -6.16 -13.49 48.06
CA THR A 28 -6.92 -13.89 46.88
C THR A 28 -6.55 -12.94 45.75
N VAL A 29 -5.66 -13.39 44.86
CA VAL A 29 -5.48 -12.79 43.55
C VAL A 29 -6.79 -13.00 42.80
N VAL A 30 -7.61 -11.96 42.71
CA VAL A 30 -8.68 -11.92 41.72
C VAL A 30 -7.99 -11.70 40.38
N THR A 31 -7.72 -12.79 39.67
CA THR A 31 -7.46 -12.71 38.23
C THR A 31 -8.73 -12.17 37.59
N ALA A 32 -8.70 -10.89 37.20
CA ALA A 32 -9.66 -10.37 36.26
C ALA A 32 -9.51 -11.21 34.98
N ALA A 33 -10.49 -12.06 34.68
CA ALA A 33 -10.58 -12.68 33.38
C ALA A 33 -10.66 -11.55 32.35
N ALA A 34 -9.72 -11.52 31.40
CA ALA A 34 -9.75 -10.60 30.29
C ALA A 34 -11.07 -10.81 29.54
N ILE A 35 -11.96 -9.82 29.62
CA ILE A 35 -13.10 -9.76 28.70
C ILE A 35 -12.46 -9.49 27.33
N PRO A 36 -12.60 -10.37 26.33
CA PRO A 36 -12.10 -10.08 24.99
C PRO A 36 -12.74 -8.77 24.53
N ASN A 37 -11.90 -7.79 24.21
CA ASN A 37 -12.31 -6.46 23.77
C ASN A 37 -12.83 -6.57 22.32
N THR A 38 -13.98 -7.21 22.14
CA THR A 38 -14.58 -7.50 20.81
C THR A 38 -14.77 -6.23 19.98
N THR A 39 -15.03 -5.09 20.61
CA THR A 39 -15.16 -3.78 19.94
C THR A 39 -13.84 -3.28 19.35
N THR A 40 -12.71 -3.50 20.04
CA THR A 40 -11.38 -3.09 19.56
C THR A 40 -10.93 -3.98 18.40
N ASN A 41 -11.17 -5.30 18.49
CA ASN A 41 -10.80 -6.24 17.42
C ASN A 41 -11.61 -5.98 16.14
N GLN A 42 -12.92 -5.72 16.24
CA GLN A 42 -13.73 -5.35 15.07
C GLN A 42 -13.30 -4.02 14.45
N THR A 43 -12.93 -3.03 15.27
CA THR A 43 -12.42 -1.74 14.77
C THR A 43 -11.12 -1.93 14.00
N CYS A 44 -10.20 -2.75 14.51
CA CYS A 44 -8.92 -2.99 13.86
C CYS A 44 -9.02 -3.88 12.62
N ALA A 45 -9.93 -4.84 12.59
CA ALA A 45 -10.22 -5.64 11.39
C ALA A 45 -10.67 -4.77 10.20
N LEU A 46 -11.34 -3.64 10.46
CA LEU A 46 -11.83 -2.74 9.42
C LEU A 46 -10.85 -1.62 9.06
N ALA A 47 -9.78 -1.44 9.83
CA ALA A 47 -8.93 -0.26 9.74
C ALA A 47 -8.21 -0.16 8.38
N ARG A 48 -7.80 -1.29 7.78
CA ARG A 48 -7.22 -1.31 6.43
C ARG A 48 -8.20 -0.86 5.34
N TYR A 49 -9.51 -1.11 5.51
CA TYR A 49 -10.52 -0.79 4.49
C TYR A 49 -11.07 0.64 4.60
N ALA A 50 -10.64 1.44 5.58
CA ALA A 50 -11.17 2.78 5.80
C ALA A 50 -10.69 3.82 4.76
N PRO A 51 -9.39 3.90 4.40
CA PRO A 51 -8.90 5.02 3.57
C PRO A 51 -9.37 5.01 2.11
N ARG A 52 -9.54 3.81 1.52
CA ARG A 52 -9.86 3.57 0.09
C ARG A 52 -9.42 4.69 -0.86
N PRO A 53 -8.09 4.80 -1.13
CA PRO A 53 -7.57 5.78 -2.07
C PRO A 53 -8.28 5.71 -3.43
N ARG A 54 -8.46 6.88 -4.06
CA ARG A 54 -9.14 7.01 -5.34
C ARG A 54 -8.17 6.76 -6.48
N LEU A 55 -8.56 5.94 -7.44
CA LEU A 55 -7.72 5.52 -8.56
C LEU A 55 -8.46 5.69 -9.89
N PHE A 56 -7.76 6.21 -10.88
CA PHE A 56 -8.14 6.24 -12.28
C PHE A 56 -7.00 5.64 -13.10
N VAL A 57 -7.27 4.61 -13.89
CA VAL A 57 -6.25 3.90 -14.67
C VAL A 57 -6.29 4.33 -16.13
N LEU A 58 -5.13 4.60 -16.72
CA LEU A 58 -4.92 4.78 -18.16
C LEU A 58 -4.11 3.60 -18.67
N THR A 59 -4.73 2.70 -19.41
CA THR A 59 -4.14 1.43 -19.85
C THR A 59 -4.22 1.26 -21.35
N ASP A 60 -3.12 0.88 -21.97
CA ASP A 60 -3.04 0.48 -23.37
C ASP A 60 -3.24 -1.02 -23.54
N ILE A 61 -4.08 -1.60 -22.67
CA ILE A 61 -4.46 -3.02 -22.63
C ILE A 61 -4.60 -3.63 -24.02
N SER A 62 -4.07 -4.85 -24.16
CA SER A 62 -3.89 -5.56 -25.44
C SER A 62 -2.69 -5.09 -26.28
N GLY A 63 -2.00 -4.00 -25.90
CA GLY A 63 -0.67 -3.67 -26.41
C GLY A 63 0.35 -4.74 -26.02
N GLU A 64 0.38 -5.09 -24.74
CA GLU A 64 1.11 -6.23 -24.17
C GLU A 64 0.22 -7.03 -23.19
N PRO A 65 0.59 -8.29 -22.84
CA PRO A 65 -0.21 -9.09 -21.91
C PRO A 65 -0.26 -8.54 -20.47
N ASP A 66 0.65 -7.66 -20.08
CA ASP A 66 0.85 -7.21 -18.70
C ASP A 66 -0.17 -6.22 -18.18
N ASP A 67 -0.71 -5.32 -18.98
CA ASP A 67 -1.88 -4.52 -18.58
C ASP A 67 -3.04 -5.40 -18.12
N GLN A 68 -3.30 -6.50 -18.84
CA GLN A 68 -4.39 -7.42 -18.51
C GLN A 68 -4.08 -8.19 -17.22
N MET A 69 -2.82 -8.58 -17.00
CA MET A 69 -2.37 -9.18 -15.74
C MET A 69 -2.52 -8.20 -14.57
N SER A 70 -2.09 -6.94 -14.76
CA SER A 70 -2.17 -5.86 -13.77
C SER A 70 -3.62 -5.53 -13.43
N LEU A 71 -4.53 -5.54 -14.42
CA LEU A 71 -5.97 -5.36 -14.20
C LEU A 71 -6.58 -6.49 -13.37
N VAL A 72 -6.19 -7.75 -13.62
CA VAL A 72 -6.63 -8.88 -12.79
C VAL A 72 -6.22 -8.66 -11.33
N ARG A 73 -4.94 -8.32 -11.05
CA ARG A 73 -4.49 -8.04 -9.68
C ARG A 73 -5.18 -6.82 -9.07
N LEU A 74 -5.39 -5.75 -9.83
CA LEU A 74 -6.10 -4.58 -9.34
C LEU A 74 -7.52 -4.95 -8.85
N LEU A 75 -8.22 -5.81 -9.59
CA LEU A 75 -9.59 -6.22 -9.24
C LEU A 75 -9.65 -7.10 -7.99
N THR A 76 -8.60 -7.87 -7.69
CA THR A 76 -8.50 -8.58 -6.40
C THR A 76 -8.29 -7.65 -5.21
N HIS A 77 -8.04 -6.36 -5.44
CA HIS A 77 -7.87 -5.32 -4.44
C HIS A 77 -8.97 -4.26 -4.50
N ALA A 78 -10.01 -4.45 -5.31
CA ALA A 78 -11.02 -3.42 -5.55
C ALA A 78 -11.84 -3.05 -4.30
N ASN A 79 -11.84 -3.88 -3.25
CA ASN A 79 -12.42 -3.54 -1.95
C ASN A 79 -11.58 -2.55 -1.12
N GLU A 80 -10.31 -2.39 -1.44
CA GLU A 80 -9.35 -1.50 -0.76
C GLU A 80 -9.12 -0.18 -1.51
N LEU A 81 -9.73 -0.02 -2.69
CA LEU A 81 -9.57 1.14 -3.57
C LEU A 81 -10.93 1.67 -4.02
N ARG A 82 -10.99 2.95 -4.37
CA ARG A 82 -12.10 3.54 -5.13
C ARG A 82 -11.68 3.69 -6.58
N ILE A 83 -11.99 2.70 -7.41
CA ILE A 83 -11.71 2.74 -8.85
C ILE A 83 -12.78 3.60 -9.52
N GLU A 84 -12.39 4.79 -9.97
CA GLU A 84 -13.28 5.80 -10.56
C GLU A 84 -13.18 5.90 -12.08
N GLY A 85 -12.23 5.18 -12.69
CA GLY A 85 -12.09 5.08 -14.13
C GLY A 85 -11.11 4.01 -14.55
N LEU A 86 -11.46 3.33 -15.65
CA LEU A 86 -10.60 2.39 -16.38
C LEU A 86 -10.61 2.85 -17.84
N ALA A 87 -9.61 3.64 -18.22
CA ALA A 87 -9.54 4.23 -19.55
C ALA A 87 -8.63 3.44 -20.48
N ALA A 88 -9.16 2.98 -21.60
CA ALA A 88 -8.36 2.45 -22.69
C ALA A 88 -7.65 3.61 -23.43
N VAL A 89 -6.33 3.57 -23.52
CA VAL A 89 -5.49 4.61 -24.14
C VAL A 89 -4.51 4.01 -25.15
N THR A 90 -3.84 4.87 -25.89
CA THR A 90 -2.70 4.48 -26.74
C THR A 90 -1.38 4.62 -25.99
N SER A 91 -0.31 4.03 -26.52
CA SER A 91 1.08 4.23 -26.09
C SER A 91 2.02 4.12 -27.30
N VAL A 92 3.33 4.14 -27.09
CA VAL A 92 4.31 3.78 -28.13
C VAL A 92 4.20 2.30 -28.57
N TRP A 93 3.63 1.43 -27.74
CA TRP A 93 3.40 0.00 -28.01
C TRP A 93 2.03 -0.30 -28.62
N ALA A 94 1.06 0.62 -28.46
CA ALA A 94 -0.25 0.58 -29.10
C ALA A 94 -0.67 1.97 -29.62
N ASN A 95 0.00 2.48 -30.65
CA ASN A 95 -0.04 3.91 -31.00
C ASN A 95 -1.27 4.39 -31.81
N HIS A 96 -2.19 3.50 -32.20
CA HIS A 96 -3.35 3.83 -33.03
C HIS A 96 -4.60 2.96 -32.75
N SER A 97 -4.64 2.27 -31.62
CA SER A 97 -5.78 1.44 -31.21
C SER A 97 -6.03 1.55 -29.71
N VAL A 98 -7.28 1.35 -29.33
CA VAL A 98 -7.77 1.33 -27.94
C VAL A 98 -8.72 0.14 -27.79
N HIS A 99 -8.68 -0.56 -26.65
CA HIS A 99 -9.32 -1.87 -26.48
C HIS A 99 -10.18 -1.96 -25.21
N GLU A 100 -11.30 -1.22 -25.16
CA GLU A 100 -12.25 -1.27 -24.03
C GLU A 100 -12.85 -2.67 -23.83
N GLU A 101 -13.01 -3.44 -24.92
CA GLU A 101 -13.52 -4.80 -24.89
C GLU A 101 -12.67 -5.73 -24.03
N ALA A 102 -11.36 -5.52 -23.96
CA ALA A 102 -10.46 -6.29 -23.14
C ALA A 102 -10.71 -6.01 -21.65
N ILE A 103 -10.92 -4.73 -21.28
CA ILE A 103 -11.28 -4.34 -19.90
C ILE A 103 -12.60 -5.00 -19.50
N HIS A 104 -13.62 -4.94 -20.37
CA HIS A 104 -14.92 -5.56 -20.11
C HIS A 104 -14.84 -7.09 -19.98
N ALA A 105 -13.96 -7.75 -20.75
CA ALA A 105 -13.76 -9.18 -20.62
C ALA A 105 -13.24 -9.56 -19.21
N VAL A 106 -12.21 -8.85 -18.72
CA VAL A 106 -11.67 -9.09 -17.36
C VAL A 106 -12.72 -8.80 -16.28
N LEU A 107 -13.50 -7.71 -16.44
CA LEU A 107 -14.60 -7.40 -15.53
C LEU A 107 -15.69 -8.49 -15.51
N GLY A 108 -15.88 -9.22 -16.61
CA GLY A 108 -16.73 -10.40 -16.68
C GLY A 108 -16.26 -11.51 -15.74
N GLY A 109 -14.97 -11.88 -15.81
CA GLY A 109 -14.37 -12.86 -14.88
C GLY A 109 -14.42 -12.41 -13.42
N TYR A 110 -14.24 -11.11 -13.17
CA TYR A 110 -14.41 -10.53 -11.83
C TYR A 110 -15.85 -10.63 -11.32
N ALA A 111 -16.86 -10.40 -12.17
CA ALA A 111 -18.26 -10.54 -11.80
C ALA A 111 -18.60 -11.96 -11.33
N GLU A 112 -18.02 -12.98 -11.96
CA GLU A 112 -18.18 -14.38 -11.56
C GLU A 112 -17.47 -14.72 -10.25
N ALA A 113 -16.31 -14.10 -9.98
CA ALA A 113 -15.55 -14.29 -8.75
C ALA A 113 -16.12 -13.51 -7.54
N LEU A 114 -16.98 -12.51 -7.79
CA LEU A 114 -17.38 -11.51 -6.78
C LEU A 114 -18.05 -12.11 -5.54
N ALA A 115 -18.89 -13.13 -5.70
CA ALA A 115 -19.55 -13.78 -4.57
C ALA A 115 -18.54 -14.51 -3.66
N ASN A 116 -17.54 -15.15 -4.27
CA ASN A 116 -16.47 -15.84 -3.54
C ASN A 116 -15.57 -14.82 -2.84
N LEU A 117 -15.11 -13.78 -3.54
CA LEU A 117 -14.30 -12.69 -2.96
C LEU A 117 -14.96 -12.08 -1.72
N ASN A 118 -16.26 -11.81 -1.79
CA ASN A 118 -17.01 -11.23 -0.68
C ASN A 118 -17.22 -12.18 0.51
N ALA A 119 -17.04 -13.50 0.34
CA ALA A 119 -17.12 -14.44 1.45
C ALA A 119 -15.91 -14.31 2.40
N HIS A 120 -14.76 -13.84 1.90
CA HIS A 120 -13.50 -13.76 2.64
C HIS A 120 -13.28 -12.44 3.37
N VAL A 121 -14.13 -11.44 3.13
CA VAL A 121 -14.00 -10.09 3.71
C VAL A 121 -15.21 -9.72 4.57
N PRO A 122 -15.04 -8.84 5.57
CA PRO A 122 -16.17 -8.31 6.33
C PRO A 122 -17.17 -7.60 5.41
N ALA A 123 -18.46 -7.65 5.74
CA ALA A 123 -19.52 -7.00 4.94
C ALA A 123 -19.31 -5.48 4.75
N ALA A 124 -18.63 -4.81 5.70
CA ALA A 124 -18.28 -3.39 5.59
C ALA A 124 -17.12 -3.10 4.62
N ALA A 125 -16.43 -4.15 4.15
CA ALA A 125 -15.30 -4.13 3.23
C ALA A 125 -15.63 -4.90 1.93
N ALA A 126 -16.90 -4.91 1.54
CA ALA A 126 -17.34 -5.60 0.34
C ALA A 126 -16.67 -5.02 -0.92
N TYR A 127 -16.39 -5.92 -1.86
CA TYR A 127 -15.91 -5.59 -3.19
C TYR A 127 -16.97 -4.84 -4.01
N PRO A 128 -16.59 -3.85 -4.82
CA PRO A 128 -17.54 -3.10 -5.64
C PRO A 128 -18.19 -4.00 -6.70
N PRO A 129 -19.48 -3.84 -7.01
CA PRO A 129 -20.14 -4.56 -8.09
C PRO A 129 -19.41 -4.38 -9.43
N ALA A 130 -19.27 -5.46 -10.20
CA ALA A 130 -18.65 -5.41 -11.53
C ALA A 130 -19.37 -4.44 -12.48
N GLU A 131 -20.70 -4.30 -12.36
CA GLU A 131 -21.48 -3.34 -13.15
C GLU A 131 -21.15 -1.88 -12.83
N GLU A 132 -20.80 -1.58 -11.57
CA GLU A 132 -20.34 -0.24 -11.18
C GLU A 132 -19.00 0.09 -11.84
N LEU A 133 -18.05 -0.84 -11.81
CA LEU A 133 -16.76 -0.70 -12.50
C LEU A 133 -16.93 -0.62 -14.02
N ALA A 134 -17.80 -1.45 -14.60
CA ALA A 134 -18.06 -1.43 -16.05
C ALA A 134 -18.59 -0.07 -16.53
N ARG A 135 -19.33 0.68 -15.68
CA ARG A 135 -19.80 2.03 -16.00
C ARG A 135 -18.68 3.09 -15.98
N THR A 136 -17.54 2.81 -15.34
CA THR A 136 -16.40 3.74 -15.33
C THR A 136 -15.47 3.57 -16.53
N VAL A 137 -15.63 2.49 -17.30
CA VAL A 137 -14.87 2.22 -18.53
C VAL A 137 -15.17 3.29 -19.60
N ALA A 138 -14.12 3.75 -20.28
CA ALA A 138 -14.20 4.59 -21.49
C ALA A 138 -12.89 4.50 -22.29
N ALA A 139 -12.91 4.96 -23.54
CA ALA A 139 -11.69 5.16 -24.33
C ALA A 139 -11.26 6.63 -24.45
N GLY A 140 -9.94 6.81 -24.57
CA GLY A 140 -9.34 7.99 -25.20
C GLY A 140 -9.42 7.92 -26.73
N HIS A 141 -8.70 8.81 -27.41
CA HIS A 141 -8.60 8.76 -28.86
C HIS A 141 -7.57 7.73 -29.34
N PRO A 142 -7.78 7.09 -30.50
CA PRO A 142 -6.81 6.16 -31.10
C PRO A 142 -5.67 6.91 -31.82
N VAL A 143 -5.06 7.89 -31.13
CA VAL A 143 -3.93 8.68 -31.64
C VAL A 143 -2.86 8.81 -30.57
N TYR A 144 -1.60 8.80 -30.99
CA TYR A 144 -0.47 8.85 -30.08
C TYR A 144 -0.33 10.20 -29.35
N GLY A 145 -0.34 10.16 -28.03
CA GLY A 145 0.09 11.24 -27.16
C GLY A 145 -0.62 12.57 -27.41
N LEU A 146 0.14 13.65 -27.57
CA LEU A 146 -0.37 15.01 -27.71
C LEU A 146 -1.20 15.26 -28.98
N ALA A 147 -1.17 14.35 -29.96
CA ALA A 147 -2.09 14.40 -31.10
C ALA A 147 -3.57 14.34 -30.65
N ALA A 148 -3.85 13.78 -29.46
CA ALA A 148 -5.18 13.77 -28.86
C ALA A 148 -5.71 15.19 -28.57
N LEU A 149 -4.83 16.19 -28.37
CA LEU A 149 -5.25 17.57 -28.10
C LEU A 149 -5.84 18.28 -29.34
N GLU A 150 -5.68 17.71 -30.54
CA GLU A 150 -6.32 18.19 -31.76
C GLU A 150 -7.73 17.62 -31.97
N GLN A 151 -8.17 16.73 -31.07
CA GLN A 151 -9.49 16.10 -31.10
C GLN A 151 -10.46 16.78 -30.12
N PRO A 152 -11.79 16.58 -30.29
CA PRO A 152 -12.75 16.91 -29.25
C PRO A 152 -12.46 16.13 -27.96
N LEU A 153 -12.91 16.62 -26.79
CA LEU A 153 -12.70 15.94 -25.51
C LEU A 153 -13.18 14.48 -25.56
N SER A 154 -12.31 13.52 -25.27
CA SER A 154 -12.67 12.10 -25.24
C SER A 154 -13.60 11.74 -24.08
N GLY A 155 -14.34 10.63 -24.23
CA GLY A 155 -15.22 10.13 -23.16
C GLY A 155 -14.44 9.77 -21.89
N ALA A 156 -13.21 9.26 -22.03
CA ALA A 156 -12.32 9.00 -20.91
C ALA A 156 -11.87 10.31 -20.22
N ALA A 157 -11.46 11.33 -20.98
CA ALA A 157 -11.06 12.61 -20.43
C ALA A 157 -12.23 13.31 -19.71
N GLU A 158 -13.45 13.26 -20.26
CA GLU A 158 -14.64 13.73 -19.55
C GLU A 158 -14.88 13.01 -18.21
N LYS A 159 -14.73 11.68 -18.19
CA LYS A 159 -14.88 10.90 -16.94
C LYS A 159 -13.81 11.28 -15.92
N LEU A 160 -12.57 11.46 -16.35
CA LEU A 160 -11.48 11.91 -15.48
C LEU A 160 -11.78 13.29 -14.88
N VAL A 161 -12.22 14.25 -15.69
CA VAL A 161 -12.62 15.58 -15.20
C VAL A 161 -13.74 15.46 -14.16
N ARG A 162 -14.79 14.68 -14.46
CA ARG A 162 -15.92 14.47 -13.54
C ARG A 162 -15.47 13.80 -12.23
N ALA A 163 -14.57 12.82 -12.30
CA ALA A 163 -14.01 12.18 -11.12
C ALA A 163 -13.28 13.21 -10.24
N VAL A 164 -12.35 13.99 -10.78
CA VAL A 164 -11.61 15.01 -10.01
C VAL A 164 -12.54 16.04 -9.37
N ASP A 165 -13.61 16.44 -10.06
CA ASP A 165 -14.57 17.42 -9.53
C ASP A 165 -15.47 16.86 -8.42
N ALA A 166 -15.75 15.55 -8.43
CA ALA A 166 -16.71 14.91 -7.53
C ALA A 166 -16.25 14.82 -6.06
N SER A 167 -14.96 15.02 -5.78
CA SER A 167 -14.44 14.99 -4.41
C SER A 167 -13.23 15.92 -4.23
N ALA A 168 -13.05 16.42 -3.02
CA ALA A 168 -11.87 17.17 -2.61
C ALA A 168 -10.67 16.26 -2.29
N GLU A 169 -10.92 14.95 -2.15
CA GLU A 169 -9.88 13.97 -1.87
C GLU A 169 -8.96 13.78 -3.09
N PRO A 170 -7.69 13.43 -2.86
CA PRO A 170 -6.77 13.04 -3.91
C PRO A 170 -7.29 11.99 -4.89
N LEU A 171 -7.14 12.24 -6.19
CA LEU A 171 -7.30 11.21 -7.24
C LEU A 171 -5.93 10.83 -7.80
N TRP A 172 -5.57 9.55 -7.66
CA TRP A 172 -4.40 8.98 -8.30
C TRP A 172 -4.73 8.57 -9.73
N VAL A 173 -3.89 9.00 -10.67
CA VAL A 173 -3.91 8.56 -12.06
C VAL A 173 -2.74 7.61 -12.26
N ALA A 174 -3.02 6.33 -12.48
CA ALA A 174 -2.01 5.35 -12.85
C ALA A 174 -1.94 5.27 -14.38
N ALA A 175 -0.84 5.73 -14.97
CA ALA A 175 -0.60 5.65 -16.41
C ALA A 175 0.26 4.42 -16.71
N TRP A 176 -0.42 3.34 -17.12
CA TRP A 176 0.16 2.08 -17.56
C TRP A 176 0.66 2.20 -19.00
N GLY A 177 -0.13 2.87 -19.85
CA GLY A 177 0.24 3.25 -21.21
C GLY A 177 0.61 4.72 -21.36
N GLY A 178 0.05 5.38 -22.38
CA GLY A 178 0.21 6.83 -22.59
C GLY A 178 -0.61 7.70 -21.64
N ALA A 179 -0.19 8.96 -21.48
CA ALA A 179 -0.83 9.95 -20.62
C ALA A 179 -1.77 10.90 -21.39
N ALA A 180 -2.09 10.62 -22.66
CA ALA A 180 -2.92 11.46 -23.53
C ALA A 180 -4.26 11.89 -22.89
N VAL A 181 -5.00 10.97 -22.26
CA VAL A 181 -6.29 11.28 -21.60
C VAL A 181 -6.13 12.29 -20.45
N LEU A 182 -5.04 12.20 -19.69
CA LEU A 182 -4.74 13.17 -18.64
C LEU A 182 -4.40 14.54 -19.25
N ALA A 183 -3.60 14.56 -20.34
CA ALA A 183 -3.30 15.80 -21.05
C ALA A 183 -4.56 16.46 -21.64
N GLU A 184 -5.47 15.69 -22.24
CA GLU A 184 -6.78 16.17 -22.72
C GLU A 184 -7.59 16.81 -21.60
N ALA A 185 -7.74 16.12 -20.46
CA ALA A 185 -8.50 16.62 -19.32
C ALA A 185 -7.92 17.94 -18.79
N LEU A 186 -6.59 18.02 -18.65
CA LEU A 186 -5.89 19.21 -18.19
C LEU A 186 -6.03 20.38 -19.18
N ALA A 187 -5.82 20.13 -20.47
CA ALA A 187 -5.95 21.15 -21.52
C ALA A 187 -7.38 21.68 -21.63
N TRP A 188 -8.38 20.80 -21.51
CA TRP A 188 -9.79 21.20 -21.52
C TRP A 188 -10.16 22.02 -20.29
N VAL A 189 -9.73 21.61 -19.10
CA VAL A 189 -9.96 22.37 -17.86
C VAL A 189 -9.32 23.74 -17.93
N GLU A 190 -8.09 23.84 -18.43
CA GLU A 190 -7.40 25.11 -18.63
C GLU A 190 -8.10 26.01 -19.66
N GLY A 191 -8.62 25.44 -20.75
CA GLY A 191 -9.34 26.19 -21.78
C GLY A 191 -10.76 26.63 -21.39
N THR A 192 -11.35 26.03 -20.34
CA THR A 192 -12.76 26.26 -19.97
C THR A 192 -12.97 26.87 -18.59
N ARG A 193 -11.96 26.90 -17.72
CA ARG A 193 -12.06 27.40 -16.34
C ARG A 193 -11.11 28.56 -16.07
N GLY A 194 -11.35 29.27 -14.96
CA GLY A 194 -10.43 30.31 -14.48
C GLY A 194 -9.20 29.73 -13.80
N GLU A 195 -8.10 30.50 -13.75
CA GLU A 195 -6.79 30.08 -13.21
C GLU A 195 -6.87 29.45 -11.80
N ALA A 196 -7.70 30.00 -10.91
CA ALA A 196 -7.89 29.47 -9.57
C ALA A 196 -8.53 28.08 -9.57
N ASP A 197 -9.51 27.83 -10.44
CA ASP A 197 -10.19 26.54 -10.56
C ASP A 197 -9.27 25.50 -11.21
N VAL A 198 -8.42 25.91 -12.16
CA VAL A 198 -7.36 25.07 -12.73
C VAL A 198 -6.38 24.64 -11.65
N ALA A 199 -5.91 25.58 -10.82
CA ALA A 199 -4.99 25.27 -9.72
C ALA A 199 -5.62 24.29 -8.70
N VAL A 200 -6.91 24.45 -8.38
CA VAL A 200 -7.65 23.50 -7.54
C VAL A 200 -7.77 22.13 -8.18
N PHE A 201 -8.07 22.06 -9.49
CA PHE A 201 -8.17 20.80 -10.23
C PHE A 201 -6.82 20.06 -10.23
N VAL A 202 -5.73 20.75 -10.58
CA VAL A 202 -4.37 20.20 -10.61
C VAL A 202 -3.93 19.74 -9.21
N GLY A 203 -4.21 20.50 -8.16
CA GLY A 203 -3.85 20.14 -6.78
C GLY A 203 -4.59 18.90 -6.23
N ARG A 204 -5.66 18.45 -6.90
CA ARG A 204 -6.38 17.22 -6.56
C ARG A 204 -5.79 15.98 -7.26
N LEU A 205 -4.96 16.16 -8.28
CA LEU A 205 -4.35 15.06 -9.02
C LEU A 205 -3.02 14.63 -8.41
N ARG A 206 -2.77 13.33 -8.48
CA ARG A 206 -1.46 12.69 -8.30
C ARG A 206 -1.29 11.69 -9.42
N VAL A 207 -0.08 11.55 -9.94
CA VAL A 207 0.19 10.66 -11.06
C VAL A 207 1.26 9.65 -10.66
N TYR A 208 1.06 8.40 -11.03
CA TYR A 208 2.12 7.41 -11.15
C TYR A 208 2.15 6.95 -12.60
N SER A 209 3.24 7.24 -13.31
CA SER A 209 3.45 6.81 -14.70
C SER A 209 4.49 5.71 -14.77
N ILE A 210 4.16 4.60 -15.43
CA ILE A 210 5.09 3.50 -15.74
C ILE A 210 6.01 3.96 -16.86
N SER A 211 7.04 4.72 -16.46
CA SER A 211 7.86 5.53 -17.37
C SER A 211 7.01 6.48 -18.23
N ASP A 212 7.62 7.15 -19.22
CA ASP A 212 6.87 7.80 -20.29
C ASP A 212 6.71 6.82 -21.46
N GLN A 213 5.47 6.65 -21.91
CA GLN A 213 5.14 5.82 -23.08
C GLN A 213 4.48 6.62 -24.21
N ASP A 214 4.33 7.92 -24.04
CA ASP A 214 4.01 8.88 -25.09
C ASP A 214 4.71 10.23 -24.83
N ASP A 215 4.42 11.25 -25.64
CA ASP A 215 4.95 12.60 -25.47
C ASP A 215 4.11 13.49 -24.52
N ALA A 216 3.02 12.96 -23.95
CA ALA A 216 2.13 13.71 -23.07
C ALA A 216 2.69 13.83 -21.65
N GLY A 217 3.39 12.80 -21.14
CA GLY A 217 3.97 12.82 -19.79
C GLY A 217 4.93 13.98 -19.53
N ASP A 218 5.92 14.19 -20.42
CA ASP A 218 6.85 15.32 -20.34
C ASP A 218 6.14 16.67 -20.47
N TRP A 219 5.16 16.78 -21.37
CA TRP A 219 4.35 18.00 -21.53
C TRP A 219 3.59 18.35 -20.25
N ILE A 220 2.95 17.36 -19.62
CA ILE A 220 2.21 17.54 -18.36
C ILE A 220 3.15 18.06 -17.27
N ARG A 221 4.29 17.41 -17.04
CA ARG A 221 5.22 17.79 -15.96
C ARG A 221 5.80 19.20 -16.14
N ARG A 222 6.04 19.64 -17.38
CA ARG A 222 6.51 21.00 -17.67
C ARG A 222 5.43 22.06 -17.48
N ARG A 223 4.16 21.72 -17.78
CA ARG A 223 3.05 22.67 -17.74
C ARG A 223 2.40 22.78 -16.37
N TYR A 224 2.39 21.69 -15.59
CA TYR A 224 1.77 21.60 -14.27
C TYR A 224 2.78 21.13 -13.21
N PRO A 225 3.87 21.87 -12.98
CA PRO A 225 4.99 21.39 -12.17
C PRO A 225 4.63 21.19 -10.69
N GLY A 226 3.53 21.77 -10.19
CA GLY A 226 3.03 21.55 -8.84
C GLY A 226 2.27 20.24 -8.62
N MET A 227 1.99 19.48 -9.68
CA MET A 227 1.32 18.19 -9.58
C MET A 227 2.30 17.12 -9.10
N LEU A 228 1.94 16.37 -8.06
CA LEU A 228 2.73 15.23 -7.61
C LEU A 228 2.75 14.18 -8.74
N PHE A 229 3.94 13.91 -9.27
CA PHE A 229 4.11 13.05 -10.43
C PHE A 229 5.26 12.07 -10.20
N VAL A 230 4.94 10.81 -9.93
CA VAL A 230 5.90 9.70 -9.85
C VAL A 230 6.15 9.15 -11.26
N VAL A 231 7.43 9.07 -11.65
CA VAL A 231 7.82 8.52 -12.96
C VAL A 231 9.28 8.06 -12.95
N SER A 232 9.53 6.89 -13.53
CA SER A 232 10.90 6.45 -13.83
C SER A 232 11.46 7.25 -15.01
N LEU A 233 12.12 8.37 -14.71
CA LEU A 233 12.75 9.27 -15.68
C LEU A 233 14.04 8.64 -16.24
N THR A 234 13.92 8.08 -17.43
CA THR A 234 15.02 7.44 -18.16
C THR A 234 15.13 8.03 -19.56
N ALA A 235 16.18 7.70 -20.31
CA ALA A 235 16.16 7.96 -21.75
C ALA A 235 14.93 7.28 -22.39
N PHE A 236 14.29 7.90 -23.38
CA PHE A 236 13.04 7.39 -23.93
C PHE A 236 13.17 5.92 -24.38
N SER A 237 12.22 5.07 -23.96
CA SER A 237 12.21 3.61 -24.13
C SER A 237 13.37 2.84 -23.49
N ASN A 238 14.25 3.48 -22.71
CA ASN A 238 15.31 2.80 -21.96
C ASN A 238 14.79 2.21 -20.64
N TYR A 239 13.72 1.43 -20.74
CA TYR A 239 12.98 0.90 -19.61
C TYR A 239 13.80 -0.03 -18.72
N VAL A 240 14.97 -0.51 -19.14
CA VAL A 240 15.82 -1.37 -18.30
C VAL A 240 16.17 -0.69 -16.98
N GLU A 241 16.28 0.64 -16.97
CA GLU A 241 16.66 1.45 -15.80
C GLU A 241 15.49 1.75 -14.86
N ALA A 242 14.25 1.40 -15.20
CA ALA A 242 13.10 1.84 -14.45
C ALA A 242 12.84 0.97 -13.19
N ALA A 243 12.52 1.61 -12.06
CA ALA A 243 12.25 0.92 -10.79
C ALA A 243 11.19 -0.19 -10.92
N TRP A 244 10.13 0.05 -11.71
CA TRP A 244 9.01 -0.89 -11.88
C TRP A 244 9.43 -2.29 -12.34
N ASN A 245 10.60 -2.44 -12.98
CA ASN A 245 11.13 -3.77 -13.32
C ASN A 245 11.35 -4.66 -12.11
N GLY A 246 11.49 -4.12 -10.89
CA GLY A 246 11.61 -4.90 -9.67
C GLY A 246 10.44 -5.86 -9.42
N ILE A 247 9.29 -5.67 -10.07
CA ILE A 247 8.16 -6.60 -9.98
C ILE A 247 8.55 -8.02 -10.44
N SER A 248 9.28 -8.18 -11.55
CA SER A 248 9.62 -9.50 -12.14
C SER A 248 10.73 -9.50 -13.21
N GLY A 249 11.43 -8.39 -13.41
CA GLY A 249 12.28 -8.15 -14.58
C GLY A 249 13.70 -8.71 -14.49
N GLU A 250 14.17 -9.17 -13.33
CA GLU A 250 15.60 -9.45 -13.06
C GLU A 250 16.21 -10.48 -14.03
N THR A 251 15.41 -11.48 -14.43
CA THR A 251 15.87 -12.53 -15.34
C THR A 251 15.96 -12.03 -16.77
N PHE A 252 14.90 -11.36 -17.26
CA PHE A 252 14.80 -10.87 -18.63
C PHE A 252 15.75 -9.69 -18.89
N ARG A 253 15.81 -8.74 -17.95
CA ARG A 253 16.56 -7.47 -18.04
C ARG A 253 17.96 -7.53 -17.41
N ARG A 254 18.30 -8.63 -16.72
CA ARG A 254 19.66 -8.98 -16.24
C ARG A 254 20.23 -8.05 -15.16
N PHE A 255 19.41 -7.62 -14.21
CA PHE A 255 19.85 -6.95 -12.98
C PHE A 255 19.64 -7.87 -11.77
N ASP A 256 20.21 -7.51 -10.62
CA ASP A 256 20.04 -8.10 -9.28
C ASP A 256 19.84 -9.64 -9.22
N ARG A 257 20.57 -10.39 -10.06
CA ARG A 257 20.37 -11.85 -10.20
C ARG A 257 20.69 -12.57 -8.89
N GLY A 258 19.74 -13.35 -8.38
CA GLY A 258 19.86 -14.04 -7.09
C GLY A 258 19.44 -13.17 -5.89
N GLY A 259 19.15 -11.89 -6.11
CA GLY A 259 18.57 -10.99 -5.11
C GLY A 259 17.15 -11.40 -4.73
N PRO A 260 16.17 -11.22 -5.62
CA PRO A 260 14.79 -11.58 -5.36
C PRO A 260 14.48 -13.07 -5.61
N ASP A 261 13.34 -13.51 -5.09
CA ASP A 261 12.79 -14.84 -5.39
C ASP A 261 12.16 -14.87 -6.79
N SER A 262 12.92 -15.31 -7.79
CA SER A 262 12.40 -15.45 -9.16
C SER A 262 11.41 -16.61 -9.31
N SER A 263 11.31 -17.54 -8.36
CA SER A 263 10.39 -18.69 -8.48
C SER A 263 8.93 -18.28 -8.41
N LEU A 264 8.64 -17.21 -7.65
CA LEU A 264 7.31 -16.62 -7.44
C LEU A 264 6.75 -15.87 -8.66
N VAL A 265 7.53 -15.74 -9.74
CA VAL A 265 7.16 -14.95 -10.92
C VAL A 265 7.24 -15.73 -12.23
N THR A 266 7.37 -17.06 -12.14
CA THR A 266 7.38 -17.96 -13.30
C THR A 266 5.97 -18.23 -13.83
N ASN A 267 5.83 -18.54 -15.12
CA ASN A 267 4.53 -18.96 -15.67
C ASN A 267 4.03 -20.25 -15.00
N GLU A 268 4.93 -21.12 -14.55
CA GLU A 268 4.58 -22.32 -13.79
C GLU A 268 3.94 -21.97 -12.44
N TRP A 269 4.54 -21.06 -11.68
CA TRP A 269 3.97 -20.59 -10.41
C TRP A 269 2.65 -19.84 -10.64
N LEU A 270 2.60 -18.95 -11.63
CA LEU A 270 1.38 -18.24 -12.01
C LEU A 270 0.26 -19.19 -12.42
N SER A 271 0.58 -20.25 -13.17
CA SER A 271 -0.41 -21.26 -13.56
C SER A 271 -1.01 -22.00 -12.36
N GLN A 272 -0.23 -22.18 -11.29
CA GLN A 272 -0.68 -22.90 -10.09
C GLN A 272 -1.48 -22.02 -9.15
N HIS A 273 -1.08 -20.75 -9.00
CA HIS A 273 -1.57 -19.89 -7.92
C HIS A 273 -2.44 -18.73 -8.41
N ILE A 274 -2.25 -18.27 -9.64
CA ILE A 274 -2.92 -17.07 -10.16
C ILE A 274 -3.95 -17.41 -11.24
N ARG A 275 -3.65 -18.32 -12.18
CA ARG A 275 -4.57 -18.72 -13.26
C ARG A 275 -5.61 -19.74 -12.80
N ILE A 276 -6.28 -19.42 -11.70
CA ILE A 276 -7.30 -20.24 -11.06
C ILE A 276 -8.62 -19.47 -10.94
N GLY A 277 -9.72 -20.22 -10.91
CA GLY A 277 -11.06 -19.63 -10.83
C GLY A 277 -11.45 -18.80 -12.06
N PRO A 278 -12.61 -18.12 -12.01
CA PRO A 278 -13.12 -17.36 -13.16
C PRO A 278 -12.22 -16.19 -13.56
N LEU A 279 -11.77 -15.40 -12.58
CA LEU A 279 -10.91 -14.25 -12.85
C LEU A 279 -9.53 -14.66 -13.39
N GLY A 280 -8.96 -15.77 -12.92
CA GLY A 280 -7.65 -16.25 -13.37
C GLY A 280 -7.61 -16.72 -14.82
N GLN A 281 -8.76 -17.03 -15.43
CA GLN A 281 -8.84 -17.32 -16.88
C GLN A 281 -8.49 -16.10 -17.74
N HIS A 282 -8.55 -14.90 -17.16
CA HIS A 282 -8.17 -13.65 -17.80
C HIS A 282 -6.73 -13.23 -17.47
N TYR A 283 -5.93 -14.07 -16.83
CA TYR A 283 -4.53 -13.79 -16.56
C TYR A 283 -3.63 -14.52 -17.57
N PRO A 284 -3.13 -13.85 -18.63
CA PRO A 284 -2.40 -14.51 -19.72
C PRO A 284 -1.00 -15.00 -19.32
N ASP A 285 -0.35 -15.75 -20.23
CA ASP A 285 1.11 -15.95 -20.21
C ASP A 285 1.82 -14.64 -20.50
N PHE A 286 2.80 -14.29 -19.65
CA PHE A 286 3.63 -13.12 -19.91
C PHE A 286 4.61 -13.40 -21.06
N LYS A 287 4.87 -12.36 -21.86
CA LYS A 287 5.79 -12.43 -23.01
C LYS A 287 7.20 -11.91 -22.69
N PHE A 288 7.29 -10.91 -21.83
CA PHE A 288 8.54 -10.27 -21.43
C PHE A 288 8.74 -10.40 -19.93
N ILE A 289 8.03 -9.55 -19.17
CA ILE A 289 7.97 -9.60 -17.72
C ILE A 289 6.51 -9.70 -17.28
N MET A 290 6.29 -10.12 -16.03
CA MET A 290 4.97 -10.15 -15.39
C MET A 290 4.63 -8.76 -14.83
N GLU A 291 3.46 -8.23 -15.19
CA GLU A 291 2.81 -7.10 -14.50
C GLU A 291 3.69 -5.85 -14.34
N GLY A 292 4.23 -5.34 -15.45
CA GLY A 292 5.05 -4.12 -15.45
C GLY A 292 4.35 -2.92 -14.81
N ASP A 293 3.02 -2.86 -14.90
CA ASP A 293 2.23 -1.71 -14.46
C ASP A 293 1.72 -1.77 -13.02
N THR A 294 1.66 -2.97 -12.45
CA THR A 294 1.16 -3.21 -11.09
C THR A 294 1.78 -2.30 -10.02
N PRO A 295 3.10 -1.99 -10.04
CA PRO A 295 3.71 -1.06 -9.08
C PRO A 295 3.00 0.29 -8.91
N SER A 296 2.33 0.77 -9.97
CA SER A 296 1.64 2.08 -9.97
C SER A 296 0.49 2.21 -8.97
N PHE A 297 -0.08 1.09 -8.50
CA PHE A 297 -1.15 1.11 -7.50
C PHE A 297 -0.79 0.40 -6.20
N LEU A 298 0.32 -0.35 -6.13
CA LEU A 298 0.66 -1.11 -4.92
C LEU A 298 0.94 -0.22 -3.70
N ASN A 299 1.50 0.98 -3.88
CA ASN A 299 1.68 1.95 -2.78
C ASN A 299 0.36 2.59 -2.31
N LEU A 300 -0.74 2.42 -3.05
CA LEU A 300 -2.09 2.83 -2.64
C LEU A 300 -2.76 1.80 -1.71
N LEU A 301 -2.22 0.58 -1.65
CA LEU A 301 -2.80 -0.46 -0.82
C LEU A 301 -2.54 -0.16 0.66
N PRO A 302 -3.59 -0.09 1.50
CA PRO A 302 -3.50 0.30 2.90
C PRO A 302 -3.01 -0.84 3.81
N ASN A 303 -1.82 -1.38 3.53
CA ASN A 303 -1.18 -2.46 4.29
C ASN A 303 -0.28 -1.95 5.45
N GLY A 304 -0.22 -0.63 5.66
CA GLY A 304 0.56 0.01 6.72
C GLY A 304 2.06 0.17 6.46
N LEU A 305 2.54 -0.21 5.27
CA LEU A 305 3.93 -0.04 4.86
C LEU A 305 4.20 1.34 4.26
N SER A 306 3.33 1.82 3.38
CA SER A 306 3.47 3.08 2.63
C SER A 306 2.39 4.10 2.96
N ASP A 307 2.67 5.36 2.64
CA ASP A 307 1.66 6.42 2.52
C ASP A 307 1.75 6.97 1.09
N PRO A 308 0.65 6.96 0.30
CA PRO A 308 0.66 7.48 -1.07
C PRO A 308 1.15 8.93 -1.17
N SER A 309 0.89 9.75 -0.16
CA SER A 309 1.32 11.16 -0.12
C SER A 309 2.83 11.34 0.11
N HIS A 310 3.53 10.26 0.43
CA HIS A 310 4.96 10.21 0.68
C HIS A 310 5.66 9.15 -0.18
N PRO A 311 5.84 9.39 -1.50
CA PRO A 311 6.55 8.44 -2.38
C PRO A 311 7.96 8.08 -1.89
N GLU A 312 8.59 8.97 -1.12
CA GLU A 312 9.92 8.79 -0.55
C GLU A 312 9.96 7.77 0.59
N TRP A 313 8.81 7.38 1.14
CA TRP A 313 8.73 6.40 2.22
C TRP A 313 8.94 4.96 1.76
N GLY A 314 8.65 4.67 0.48
CA GLY A 314 8.74 3.34 -0.08
C GLY A 314 7.61 2.41 0.37
N GLY A 315 7.38 1.38 -0.44
CA GLY A 315 6.41 0.33 -0.21
C GLY A 315 6.43 -0.69 -1.34
N TRP A 316 5.37 -1.48 -1.46
CA TRP A 316 5.27 -2.53 -2.48
C TRP A 316 5.37 -1.99 -3.92
N GLY A 317 5.00 -0.74 -4.16
CA GLY A 317 5.09 -0.06 -5.46
C GLY A 317 6.39 0.69 -5.73
N GLY A 318 7.38 0.55 -4.84
CA GLY A 318 8.70 1.19 -4.97
C GLY A 318 8.87 2.44 -4.10
N ARG A 319 10.05 3.05 -4.18
CA ARG A 319 10.43 4.28 -3.46
C ARG A 319 10.96 5.32 -4.43
N TYR A 320 10.53 6.57 -4.24
CA TYR A 320 10.81 7.66 -5.18
C TYR A 320 11.17 8.94 -4.44
N GLU A 321 12.18 9.66 -4.92
CA GLU A 321 12.62 10.93 -4.35
C GLU A 321 12.38 12.08 -5.32
N LEU A 322 12.30 13.31 -4.80
CA LEU A 322 12.16 14.50 -5.65
C LEU A 322 13.33 14.61 -6.63
N ALA A 323 13.01 14.68 -7.92
CA ALA A 323 13.99 14.86 -8.98
C ALA A 323 14.66 16.25 -8.92
N ASP A 324 13.98 17.24 -8.35
CA ASP A 324 14.50 18.60 -8.13
C ASP A 324 14.24 19.06 -6.69
N ALA A 325 15.30 19.10 -5.88
CA ALA A 325 15.24 19.53 -4.48
C ALA A 325 14.91 21.03 -4.30
N SER A 326 14.84 21.83 -5.37
CA SER A 326 14.47 23.25 -5.27
C SER A 326 12.99 23.50 -4.95
N GLY A 327 12.15 22.46 -5.04
CA GLY A 327 10.70 22.58 -4.85
C GLY A 327 9.96 23.24 -6.02
N ARG A 328 10.63 23.48 -7.16
CA ARG A 328 9.98 24.03 -8.36
C ARG A 328 9.08 23.03 -9.08
N SER A 329 9.36 21.73 -8.94
CA SER A 329 8.55 20.66 -9.50
C SER A 329 8.34 19.55 -8.47
N ALA A 330 7.12 19.05 -8.33
CA ALA A 330 6.75 17.90 -7.52
C ALA A 330 6.90 16.58 -8.29
N VAL A 331 7.97 16.46 -9.07
CA VAL A 331 8.29 15.25 -9.85
C VAL A 331 9.17 14.35 -9.00
N PHE A 332 8.73 13.11 -8.83
CA PHE A 332 9.42 12.07 -8.08
C PHE A 332 10.00 11.05 -9.08
N ALA A 333 11.28 10.74 -8.93
CA ALA A 333 12.02 9.79 -9.74
C ALA A 333 12.54 8.64 -8.88
N ASP A 334 12.97 7.57 -9.53
CA ASP A 334 13.45 6.33 -8.91
C ASP A 334 14.49 6.62 -7.81
N ALA A 335 14.23 6.13 -6.59
CA ALA A 335 15.21 6.06 -5.52
C ALA A 335 15.89 4.69 -5.48
N VAL A 336 16.85 4.46 -4.58
CA VAL A 336 17.58 3.19 -4.47
C VAL A 336 17.53 2.64 -3.05
N ASP A 337 17.29 1.34 -2.90
CA ASP A 337 17.37 0.67 -1.60
C ASP A 337 18.59 -0.24 -1.54
N PHE A 338 19.20 -0.32 -0.36
CA PHE A 338 20.19 -1.33 -0.01
C PHE A 338 19.49 -2.56 0.60
N VAL A 339 19.65 -3.71 -0.02
CA VAL A 339 18.98 -4.95 0.37
C VAL A 339 19.94 -6.13 0.23
N VAL A 340 19.98 -7.00 1.23
CA VAL A 340 20.66 -8.30 1.14
C VAL A 340 19.73 -9.30 0.46
N GLY A 341 20.18 -9.86 -0.66
CA GLY A 341 19.43 -10.80 -1.47
C GLY A 341 19.35 -12.21 -0.90
N LEU A 342 18.53 -13.08 -1.52
CA LEU A 342 18.42 -14.49 -1.16
C LEU A 342 19.73 -15.28 -1.35
N ASN A 343 20.56 -14.85 -2.29
CA ASN A 343 21.90 -15.40 -2.49
C ASN A 343 22.92 -14.92 -1.43
N GLY A 344 22.53 -14.04 -0.52
CA GLY A 344 23.40 -13.43 0.50
C GLY A 344 24.25 -12.27 0.00
N ASP A 345 24.16 -11.89 -1.28
CA ASP A 345 24.86 -10.74 -1.82
C ASP A 345 24.12 -9.43 -1.50
N GLU A 346 24.86 -8.33 -1.47
CA GLU A 346 24.34 -6.99 -1.24
C GLU A 346 23.95 -6.33 -2.58
N PHE A 347 22.75 -5.74 -2.62
CA PHE A 347 22.24 -5.02 -3.77
C PHE A 347 21.90 -3.60 -3.36
N GLN A 348 22.32 -2.63 -4.17
CA GLN A 348 21.89 -1.23 -4.05
C GLN A 348 21.33 -0.80 -5.40
N SER A 349 20.00 -0.82 -5.53
CA SER A 349 19.33 -0.57 -6.80
C SER A 349 17.94 0.01 -6.62
N GLN A 350 17.43 0.61 -7.68
CA GLN A 350 16.04 1.06 -7.79
C GLN A 350 15.05 -0.10 -7.84
N TYR A 351 15.46 -1.26 -8.38
CA TYR A 351 14.62 -2.45 -8.45
C TYR A 351 14.40 -3.04 -7.05
N ALA A 352 15.39 -2.94 -6.19
CA ALA A 352 15.35 -3.42 -4.80
C ALA A 352 14.27 -2.72 -3.97
N THR A 353 13.88 -1.50 -4.35
CA THR A 353 12.77 -0.78 -3.71
C THR A 353 11.42 -1.52 -3.85
N ILE A 354 11.30 -2.41 -4.85
CA ILE A 354 10.12 -3.23 -5.11
C ILE A 354 10.38 -4.69 -4.74
N TRP A 355 11.42 -5.32 -5.31
CA TRP A 355 11.57 -6.77 -5.23
C TRP A 355 11.84 -7.28 -3.81
N ARG A 356 12.31 -6.43 -2.90
CA ARG A 356 12.46 -6.75 -1.47
C ARG A 356 11.13 -7.14 -0.81
N TRP A 357 10.01 -6.73 -1.38
CA TRP A 357 8.66 -7.05 -0.89
C TRP A 357 7.98 -8.20 -1.64
N ARG A 358 8.68 -8.86 -2.59
CA ARG A 358 8.07 -9.78 -3.55
C ARG A 358 7.28 -10.91 -2.94
N ARG A 359 7.85 -11.54 -1.93
CA ARG A 359 7.19 -12.62 -1.20
C ARG A 359 5.82 -12.18 -0.69
N ALA A 360 5.76 -11.05 0.02
CA ALA A 360 4.53 -10.54 0.60
C ALA A 360 3.47 -10.19 -0.47
N TYR A 361 3.82 -9.40 -1.50
CA TYR A 361 2.83 -9.02 -2.51
C TYR A 361 2.42 -10.16 -3.45
N GLN A 362 3.27 -11.18 -3.65
CA GLN A 362 2.91 -12.37 -4.44
C GLN A 362 2.01 -13.31 -3.64
N HIS A 363 2.27 -13.50 -2.35
CA HIS A 363 1.43 -14.32 -1.49
C HIS A 363 0.07 -13.68 -1.25
N ASP A 364 0.01 -12.35 -1.04
CA ASP A 364 -1.26 -11.60 -1.01
C ASP A 364 -2.07 -11.85 -2.30
N PHE A 365 -1.44 -11.72 -3.47
CA PHE A 365 -2.13 -11.92 -4.73
C PHE A 365 -2.64 -13.36 -4.90
N ALA A 366 -1.82 -14.36 -4.56
CA ALA A 366 -2.23 -15.77 -4.59
C ALA A 366 -3.39 -16.06 -3.65
N ALA A 367 -3.37 -15.54 -2.42
CA ALA A 367 -4.47 -15.68 -1.47
C ALA A 367 -5.77 -15.07 -2.02
N ARG A 368 -5.70 -13.89 -2.62
CA ARG A 368 -6.90 -13.25 -3.19
C ARG A 368 -7.41 -13.92 -4.46
N MET A 369 -6.53 -14.52 -5.28
CA MET A 369 -6.96 -15.37 -6.39
C MET A 369 -7.66 -16.63 -5.87
N ALA A 370 -7.18 -17.22 -4.78
CA ALA A 370 -7.87 -18.29 -4.09
C ALA A 370 -9.23 -17.83 -3.54
N TRP A 371 -9.34 -16.62 -2.98
CA TRP A 371 -10.61 -16.04 -2.56
C TRP A 371 -11.62 -15.92 -3.70
N GLY A 372 -11.17 -15.60 -4.92
CA GLY A 372 -12.03 -15.55 -6.09
C GLY A 372 -12.44 -16.93 -6.61
N ALA A 373 -11.65 -17.97 -6.33
CA ALA A 373 -11.89 -19.33 -6.80
C ALA A 373 -12.86 -20.14 -5.92
N THR A 374 -12.97 -19.82 -4.63
CA THR A 374 -13.85 -20.54 -3.68
C THR A 374 -14.48 -19.63 -2.64
N GLY A 375 -15.75 -19.86 -2.31
CA GLY A 375 -16.44 -19.20 -1.19
C GLY A 375 -16.23 -19.86 0.17
N ASP A 376 -15.46 -20.96 0.24
CA ASP A 376 -15.11 -21.60 1.51
C ASP A 376 -14.00 -20.80 2.21
N VAL A 377 -14.38 -20.06 3.26
CA VAL A 377 -13.49 -19.21 4.05
C VAL A 377 -12.32 -20.00 4.65
N GLY A 378 -12.53 -21.25 5.06
CA GLY A 378 -11.45 -22.06 5.66
C GLY A 378 -10.42 -22.56 4.64
N ALA A 379 -10.73 -22.52 3.35
CA ALA A 379 -9.88 -23.04 2.29
C ALA A 379 -8.82 -22.04 1.80
N ALA A 380 -8.89 -20.78 2.22
CA ALA A 380 -7.92 -19.74 1.85
C ALA A 380 -7.41 -19.00 3.08
N ASN A 381 -6.22 -18.41 2.95
CA ASN A 381 -5.60 -17.62 4.03
C ASN A 381 -6.11 -16.17 4.02
N ARG A 382 -6.18 -15.53 5.19
CA ARG A 382 -6.57 -14.13 5.37
C ARG A 382 -5.53 -13.40 6.20
N HIS A 383 -5.26 -12.15 5.83
CA HIS A 383 -4.19 -11.36 6.43
C HIS A 383 -4.32 -11.26 7.96
N PRO A 384 -3.20 -11.33 8.69
CA PRO A 384 -3.18 -10.94 10.08
C PRO A 384 -3.51 -9.45 10.22
N VAL A 385 -3.79 -9.02 11.46
CA VAL A 385 -4.08 -7.63 11.80
C VAL A 385 -3.00 -7.13 12.76
N ALA A 386 -2.17 -6.21 12.26
CA ALA A 386 -1.09 -5.60 13.03
C ALA A 386 -1.62 -4.48 13.95
N VAL A 387 -1.57 -4.71 15.26
CA VAL A 387 -1.93 -3.72 16.29
C VAL A 387 -0.65 -3.28 16.97
N LEU A 388 -0.41 -1.97 17.05
CA LEU A 388 0.80 -1.39 17.65
C LEU A 388 0.45 -0.26 18.61
N ASN A 389 0.88 -0.37 19.87
CA ASN A 389 0.59 0.59 20.94
C ASN A 389 -0.91 0.93 21.03
N ALA A 390 -1.75 -0.12 20.95
CA ALA A 390 -3.22 -0.03 20.92
C ALA A 390 -3.83 0.76 19.73
N SER A 391 -3.02 1.12 18.73
CA SER A 391 -3.47 1.68 17.45
C SER A 391 -3.45 0.60 16.36
N CYS A 392 -4.24 0.76 15.31
CA CYS A 392 -4.31 -0.13 14.16
C CYS A 392 -4.65 0.65 12.89
N GLY A 393 -4.52 -0.01 11.75
CA GLY A 393 -4.70 0.62 10.44
C GLY A 393 -3.40 1.15 9.85
N PRO A 394 -3.47 1.66 8.62
CA PRO A 394 -2.31 1.87 7.78
C PRO A 394 -1.51 3.15 8.12
N ALA A 395 -2.07 4.04 8.95
CA ALA A 395 -1.39 5.27 9.33
C ALA A 395 -0.12 4.96 10.15
N ALA A 396 0.96 5.68 9.82
CA ALA A 396 2.20 5.61 10.57
C ALA A 396 1.99 6.05 12.03
N LEU A 397 2.64 5.37 12.96
CA LEU A 397 2.70 5.78 14.35
C LEU A 397 3.83 6.79 14.53
N GLU A 398 3.49 8.06 14.76
CA GLU A 398 4.47 9.11 15.02
C GLU A 398 4.77 9.23 16.52
N LEU A 399 6.06 9.17 16.88
CA LEU A 399 6.52 9.32 18.26
C LEU A 399 7.72 10.26 18.31
N ALA A 400 7.78 11.05 19.38
CA ALA A 400 8.97 11.83 19.71
C ALA A 400 9.91 11.03 20.60
N TYR A 401 11.22 11.25 20.48
CA TYR A 401 12.23 10.68 21.39
C TYR A 401 13.32 11.69 21.75
N ARG A 402 13.96 11.49 22.90
CA ARG A 402 15.21 12.17 23.26
C ARG A 402 16.38 11.20 23.09
N LEU A 403 17.48 11.67 22.52
CA LEU A 403 18.67 10.82 22.35
C LEU A 403 19.14 10.27 23.70
N GLY A 404 19.32 8.96 23.76
CA GLY A 404 19.69 8.23 24.99
C GLY A 404 18.50 7.71 25.80
N GLU A 405 17.26 8.04 25.42
CA GLU A 405 16.05 7.39 25.95
C GLU A 405 15.61 6.23 25.06
N THR A 406 14.91 5.27 25.65
CA THR A 406 14.32 4.12 24.96
C THR A 406 12.83 4.31 24.73
N VAL A 407 12.33 3.90 23.56
CA VAL A 407 10.91 3.84 23.22
C VAL A 407 10.45 2.39 23.27
N THR A 408 9.36 2.10 23.98
CA THR A 408 8.72 0.77 23.95
C THR A 408 7.66 0.71 22.85
N LEU A 409 7.74 -0.32 22.01
CA LEU A 409 6.77 -0.62 20.97
C LEU A 409 6.15 -1.98 21.27
N ASP A 410 4.83 -2.00 21.41
CA ASP A 410 4.04 -3.17 21.82
C ASP A 410 3.06 -3.57 20.73
N ALA A 411 3.35 -4.67 20.06
CA ALA A 411 2.51 -5.31 19.06
C ALA A 411 1.79 -6.57 19.56
N SER A 412 1.80 -6.84 20.86
CA SER A 412 1.29 -8.08 21.47
C SER A 412 -0.22 -8.30 21.29
N ALA A 413 -0.95 -7.25 20.93
CA ALA A 413 -2.37 -7.27 20.62
C ALA A 413 -2.68 -7.60 19.15
N SER A 414 -1.67 -7.82 18.31
CA SER A 414 -1.85 -8.31 16.93
C SER A 414 -2.44 -9.70 16.93
N TRP A 415 -3.23 -10.03 15.92
CA TRP A 415 -3.97 -11.29 15.85
C TRP A 415 -4.21 -11.72 14.41
N ASP A 416 -4.49 -13.00 14.23
CA ASP A 416 -4.79 -13.61 12.94
C ASP A 416 -6.27 -14.06 12.88
N PRO A 417 -7.03 -13.74 11.82
CA PRO A 417 -8.43 -14.10 11.70
C PRO A 417 -8.70 -15.58 11.45
N ASP A 418 -7.70 -16.34 10.99
CA ASP A 418 -7.75 -17.79 10.80
C ASP A 418 -7.21 -18.55 12.02
N GLY A 419 -6.60 -17.84 12.97
CA GLY A 419 -6.10 -18.37 14.23
C GLY A 419 -4.65 -18.85 14.15
N ASP A 420 -3.93 -18.46 13.10
CA ASP A 420 -2.55 -18.84 12.87
C ASP A 420 -1.59 -18.15 13.87
N ALA A 421 -0.44 -18.77 14.08
CA ALA A 421 0.60 -18.15 14.91
C ALA A 421 1.22 -16.95 14.17
N LEU A 422 1.77 -15.99 14.91
CA LEU A 422 2.32 -14.76 14.35
C LEU A 422 3.83 -14.64 14.58
N ALA A 423 4.55 -14.29 13.52
CA ALA A 423 5.93 -13.84 13.56
C ALA A 423 6.00 -12.30 13.52
N PHE A 424 6.91 -11.72 14.29
CA PHE A 424 7.13 -10.28 14.40
C PHE A 424 8.55 -9.95 13.96
N ASP A 425 8.69 -9.26 12.85
CA ASP A 425 9.96 -8.74 12.37
C ASP A 425 10.01 -7.21 12.50
N TRP A 426 11.11 -6.72 13.07
CA TRP A 426 11.33 -5.31 13.37
C TRP A 426 12.64 -4.87 12.75
N PHE A 427 12.59 -3.89 11.86
CA PHE A 427 13.80 -3.35 11.24
C PHE A 427 13.73 -1.83 11.04
N HIS A 428 14.92 -1.23 10.94
CA HIS A 428 15.08 0.17 10.56
C HIS A 428 15.12 0.28 9.04
N TYR A 429 14.10 0.93 8.46
CA TYR A 429 14.06 1.24 7.03
C TYR A 429 14.90 2.50 6.75
N ARG A 430 16.21 2.36 6.93
CA ARG A 430 17.18 3.47 6.86
C ARG A 430 17.24 4.16 5.50
N ASP A 431 16.91 3.45 4.42
CA ASP A 431 16.98 3.95 3.04
C ASP A 431 16.11 5.19 2.82
N VAL A 432 15.09 5.38 3.66
CA VAL A 432 14.16 6.52 3.64
C VAL A 432 14.82 7.83 4.09
N VAL A 433 15.81 7.76 4.98
CA VAL A 433 16.35 8.94 5.68
C VAL A 433 17.87 9.07 5.55
N GLN A 434 18.55 8.07 4.99
CA GLN A 434 20.01 8.03 4.92
C GLN A 434 20.51 8.03 3.48
N ARG A 435 21.61 8.75 3.28
CA ARG A 435 22.41 8.61 2.08
C ARG A 435 23.25 7.34 2.20
N LEU A 436 22.96 6.37 1.35
CA LEU A 436 23.58 5.05 1.35
C LEU A 436 24.87 5.07 0.52
N GLU A 437 26.00 5.35 1.17
CA GLU A 437 27.31 5.42 0.52
C GLU A 437 28.39 4.75 1.36
N GLY A 438 29.34 4.09 0.70
CA GLY A 438 30.48 3.44 1.36
C GLY A 438 30.13 2.06 1.90
N GLU A 439 30.78 1.67 3.00
CA GLU A 439 30.49 0.43 3.70
C GLU A 439 29.18 0.59 4.49
N ILE A 440 28.21 -0.28 4.19
CA ILE A 440 26.89 -0.25 4.80
C ILE A 440 26.70 -1.55 5.58
N GLU A 441 26.59 -1.45 6.90
CA GLU A 441 26.31 -2.61 7.77
C GLU A 441 24.98 -3.28 7.39
N HIS A 442 24.90 -4.61 7.39
CA HIS A 442 23.66 -5.32 7.02
C HIS A 442 22.48 -4.91 7.90
N VAL A 443 22.73 -4.79 9.21
CA VAL A 443 21.78 -4.28 10.19
C VAL A 443 22.20 -2.87 10.57
N SER A 444 21.29 -1.91 10.46
CA SER A 444 21.58 -0.53 10.85
C SER A 444 22.03 -0.45 12.31
N THR A 445 23.12 0.29 12.55
CA THR A 445 23.66 0.58 13.88
C THR A 445 23.11 1.86 14.49
N ASP A 446 22.26 2.59 13.76
CA ASP A 446 21.71 3.89 14.20
C ASP A 446 20.59 3.73 15.23
N VAL A 447 20.08 2.51 15.38
CA VAL A 447 19.05 2.15 16.34
C VAL A 447 19.29 0.73 16.84
N ALA A 448 19.19 0.53 18.15
CA ALA A 448 19.17 -0.80 18.74
C ALA A 448 17.73 -1.21 19.02
N ILE A 449 17.30 -2.35 18.48
CA ILE A 449 15.97 -2.93 18.70
C ILE A 449 16.16 -4.20 19.54
N THR A 450 15.65 -4.21 20.77
CA THR A 450 15.82 -5.31 21.72
C THR A 450 14.46 -5.94 22.05
N LYS A 451 14.31 -7.24 21.80
CA LYS A 451 13.11 -8.00 22.16
C LYS A 451 12.90 -8.00 23.68
N ARG A 452 11.65 -7.84 24.11
CA ARG A 452 11.24 -7.85 25.52
C ARG A 452 10.38 -9.05 25.89
N ASP A 453 9.97 -9.83 24.90
CA ASP A 453 9.33 -11.12 25.03
C ASP A 453 9.93 -12.14 24.05
N GLU A 454 9.64 -13.42 24.25
CA GLU A 454 10.19 -14.50 23.39
C GLU A 454 9.69 -14.40 21.95
N ARG A 455 8.47 -13.88 21.74
CA ARG A 455 7.85 -13.72 20.43
C ARG A 455 8.42 -12.55 19.63
N GLY A 456 9.08 -11.58 20.27
CA GLY A 456 9.44 -10.30 19.65
C GLY A 456 8.25 -9.39 19.37
N SER A 457 7.09 -9.66 19.98
CA SER A 457 5.90 -8.82 19.86
C SER A 457 6.05 -7.51 20.62
N VAL A 458 6.95 -7.45 21.61
CA VAL A 458 7.30 -6.23 22.32
C VAL A 458 8.80 -5.97 22.16
N VAL A 459 9.17 -4.75 21.75
CA VAL A 459 10.57 -4.33 21.62
C VAL A 459 10.83 -3.02 22.36
N GLU A 460 12.04 -2.88 22.88
CA GLU A 460 12.60 -1.58 23.23
C GLU A 460 13.52 -1.11 22.11
N VAL A 461 13.32 0.14 21.71
CA VAL A 461 14.04 0.82 20.67
C VAL A 461 14.90 1.91 21.30
N GLU A 462 16.21 1.85 21.08
CA GLU A 462 17.16 2.86 21.54
C GLU A 462 17.82 3.54 20.32
N PRO A 463 17.36 4.75 19.94
CA PRO A 463 18.03 5.56 18.94
C PRO A 463 19.47 5.90 19.36
N LYS A 464 20.43 5.65 18.47
CA LYS A 464 21.87 5.94 18.67
C LYS A 464 22.31 7.22 17.99
N MET A 465 21.50 7.73 17.06
CA MET A 465 21.72 8.96 16.31
C MET A 465 20.55 9.92 16.50
N ASN A 466 20.81 11.23 16.49
CA ASN A 466 19.78 12.25 16.66
C ASN A 466 19.14 12.64 15.31
N LEU A 467 18.42 11.70 14.70
CA LEU A 467 17.84 11.79 13.36
C LEU A 467 16.39 11.31 13.38
N THR A 468 15.58 11.72 12.40
CA THR A 468 14.30 11.05 12.15
C THR A 468 14.55 9.62 11.69
N MET A 469 13.83 8.64 12.23
CA MET A 469 14.00 7.21 11.89
C MET A 469 12.66 6.59 11.52
N HIS A 470 12.68 5.72 10.51
CA HIS A 470 11.53 4.94 10.08
C HIS A 470 11.71 3.47 10.46
N LEU A 471 10.93 2.99 11.42
CA LEU A 471 10.93 1.57 11.79
C LEU A 471 9.73 0.90 11.16
N ILE A 472 9.91 -0.34 10.72
CA ILE A 472 8.83 -1.18 10.20
C ILE A 472 8.68 -2.38 11.12
N LEU A 473 7.43 -2.61 11.52
CA LEU A 473 6.95 -3.89 11.99
C LEU A 473 6.32 -4.63 10.82
N ALA A 474 6.76 -5.85 10.55
CA ALA A 474 6.06 -6.82 9.72
C ALA A 474 5.49 -7.92 10.61
N VAL A 475 4.15 -8.07 10.60
CA VAL A 475 3.44 -9.15 11.28
C VAL A 475 3.03 -10.17 10.22
N THR A 476 3.56 -11.37 10.31
CA THR A 476 3.35 -12.44 9.32
C THR A 476 2.71 -13.65 9.98
N ASP A 477 1.69 -14.22 9.35
CA ASP A 477 1.08 -15.47 9.81
C ASP A 477 1.99 -16.70 9.56
N ASP A 478 1.77 -17.77 10.31
CA ASP A 478 2.50 -19.04 10.19
C ASP A 478 1.69 -20.05 9.37
N ARG A 479 1.55 -19.77 8.08
CA ARG A 479 0.85 -20.62 7.11
C ARG A 479 1.61 -20.67 5.79
N ASP A 480 1.38 -21.73 5.01
CA ASP A 480 1.91 -21.80 3.64
C ASP A 480 1.34 -20.67 2.79
N MET A 481 2.20 -20.04 1.98
CA MET A 481 1.95 -18.73 1.35
C MET A 481 1.52 -17.69 2.39
N GLU A 482 2.43 -17.43 3.32
CA GLU A 482 2.23 -16.55 4.45
C GLU A 482 1.82 -15.13 4.04
N LEU A 483 0.93 -14.51 4.80
CA LEU A 483 0.47 -13.14 4.58
C LEU A 483 1.04 -12.19 5.62
N THR A 484 1.35 -10.97 5.18
CA THR A 484 2.00 -9.95 6.00
C THR A 484 1.17 -8.68 6.08
N ASP A 485 0.97 -8.16 7.30
CA ASP A 485 0.46 -6.81 7.57
C ASP A 485 1.55 -5.98 8.25
N TYR A 486 1.59 -4.67 7.99
CA TYR A 486 2.70 -3.82 8.43
C TYR A 486 2.24 -2.70 9.36
N ARG A 487 3.18 -2.21 10.18
CA ARG A 487 3.08 -0.89 10.83
C ARG A 487 4.39 -0.12 10.67
N ARG A 488 4.29 1.08 10.12
CA ARG A 488 5.38 2.07 10.11
C ARG A 488 5.37 2.90 11.39
N VAL A 489 6.54 3.12 11.98
CA VAL A 489 6.77 4.02 13.10
C VAL A 489 7.75 5.10 12.67
N ILE A 490 7.40 6.37 12.91
CA ILE A 490 8.28 7.52 12.64
C ILE A 490 8.72 8.09 13.97
N LEU A 491 10.01 7.93 14.27
CA LEU A 491 10.62 8.49 15.47
C LEU A 491 11.27 9.82 15.14
N THR A 492 10.77 10.91 15.73
CA THR A 492 11.29 12.27 15.51
C THR A 492 12.07 12.74 16.75
N PRO A 493 13.32 13.20 16.60
CA PRO A 493 14.12 13.67 17.72
C PRO A 493 13.54 14.98 18.29
N VAL A 494 13.53 15.11 19.62
CA VAL A 494 13.25 16.37 20.32
C VAL A 494 14.46 16.81 21.14
N ALA A 495 14.60 18.13 21.29
CA ALA A 495 15.74 18.80 21.90
C ALA A 495 15.95 18.48 23.40
#